data_AF-A0A662KMP5-F1
#
_entry.id   AF-A0A662KMP5-F1
#
_cell.length_a   1.000
_cell.length_b   1.000
_cell.length_c   1.000
_cell.angle_alpha   90.00
_cell.angle_beta   90.00
_cell.angle_gamma   90.00
#
_symmetry.space_group_name_H-M   'P 1'
#
loop_
_entity.id
_entity.type
_entity.pdbx_description
1 polymer ?
#
loop_
_entity_poly.entity_id
_entity_poly.type
_entity_poly.pdbx_seq_one_letter_code
_entity_poly.pdbx_strand_id
1 'polypeptide(L)' 'MKICEIFQSIQGEGDLAGYPSIFIRLTGCNLRCKYCDTEYA' A
#
# COMPACT_ATOMS: atom_id res chain seq x y z
N MET A 1 4.52 15.34 2.57
CA MET A 1 4.06 13.94 2.40
C MET A 1 3.07 13.65 3.52
N LYS A 2 1.89 13.10 3.22
CA LYS A 2 0.89 12.72 4.23
C LYS A 2 0.78 11.19 4.25
N ILE A 3 0.63 10.62 5.45
CA ILE A 3 0.51 9.18 5.69
C ILE A 3 -0.97 8.88 5.91
N CYS A 4 -1.52 7.91 5.17
CA CYS A 4 -2.89 7.41 5.36
C CYS A 4 -2.94 6.45 6.56
N GLU A 5 -2.06 5.46 6.57
CA GLU A 5 -2.05 4.42 7.60
C GLU A 5 -0.67 3.77 7.74
N ILE A 6 -0.41 3.23 8.93
CA ILE A 6 0.75 2.42 9.24
C ILE A 6 0.27 1.18 9.99
N PHE A 7 0.65 0.00 9.51
CA PHE A 7 0.27 -1.26 10.14
C PHE A 7 1.31 -2.36 9.89
N GLN A 8 1.34 -3.36 10.76
CA GLN A 8 2.17 -4.56 10.61
C GLN A 8 1.30 -5.71 10.09
N SER A 9 1.76 -6.39 9.04
CA SER A 9 1.07 -7.54 8.46
C SER A 9 2.07 -8.45 7.71
N ILE A 10 1.57 -9.48 7.03
CA ILE A 10 2.35 -10.33 6.14
C ILE A 10 2.25 -9.78 4.70
N GLN A 11 3.37 -9.72 3.98
CA GLN A 11 3.38 -9.33 2.57
C GLN A 11 2.62 -10.34 1.72
N GLY A 12 1.70 -9.87 0.89
CA GLY A 12 0.80 -10.71 0.09
C GLY A 12 1.31 -11.03 -1.31
N GLU A 13 2.28 -10.26 -1.81
CA GLU A 13 2.66 -10.26 -3.23
C GLU A 13 4.18 -10.24 -3.46
N GLY A 14 4.58 -10.69 -4.65
CA GLY A 14 5.97 -10.72 -5.11
C GLY A 14 6.83 -11.77 -4.41
N ASP A 15 8.15 -11.63 -4.55
CA ASP A 15 9.13 -12.59 -4.03
C ASP A 15 9.17 -12.66 -2.49
N LEU A 16 8.67 -11.61 -1.83
CA LEU A 16 8.58 -11.53 -0.37
C LEU A 16 7.18 -11.86 0.16
N ALA A 17 6.30 -12.44 -0.66
CA ALA A 17 5.02 -12.94 -0.18
C ALA A 17 5.24 -13.95 0.96
N GLY A 18 4.52 -13.77 2.08
CA GLY A 18 4.66 -14.58 3.29
C GLY A 18 5.56 -13.98 4.38
N TYR A 19 6.30 -12.90 4.11
CA TYR A 19 7.20 -12.29 5.09
C TYR A 19 6.50 -11.20 5.94
N PRO A 20 6.72 -11.17 7.27
CA PRO A 20 6.25 -10.06 8.12
C PRO A 20 6.86 -8.73 7.70
N SER A 21 6.02 -7.72 7.52
CA SER A 21 6.39 -6.40 7.02
C SER A 21 5.59 -5.29 7.73
N ILE A 22 6.19 -4.11 7.81
CA ILE A 22 5.49 -2.88 8.22
C ILE A 22 5.12 -2.13 6.94
N PHE A 23 3.83 -1.90 6.75
CA PHE A 23 3.29 -1.13 5.64
C PHE A 23 3.09 0.32 6.06
N ILE A 24 3.58 1.23 5.22
CA ILE A 24 3.36 2.67 5.36
C ILE A 24 2.65 3.13 4.09
N ARG A 25 1.32 3.34 4.16
CA ARG A 25 0.54 3.81 3.01
C ARG A 25 0.52 5.33 3.00
N LEU A 26 0.93 5.91 1.88
CA LEU A 26 0.94 7.36 1.67
C LEU A 26 -0.38 7.83 1.04
N THR A 27 -0.70 9.11 1.26
CA THR A 27 -1.85 9.75 0.62
C THR A 27 -1.45 10.37 -0.72
N GLY A 28 -2.27 10.16 -1.76
CA GLY A 28 -2.16 10.89 -3.02
C GLY A 28 -1.28 10.20 -4.07
N CYS A 29 -1.80 10.14 -5.28
CA CYS A 29 -1.20 9.55 -6.47
C CYS A 29 -1.51 10.45 -7.67
N ASN A 30 -0.51 10.71 -8.50
CA ASN A 30 -0.68 11.54 -9.70
C ASN A 30 -1.29 10.76 -10.89
N LEU A 31 -1.51 9.46 -10.74
CA LEU A 31 -2.11 8.60 -11.77
C LEU A 31 -3.62 8.49 -11.57
N ARG A 32 -4.38 8.43 -12.66
CA ARG A 32 -5.85 8.29 -12.68
C ARG A 32 -6.27 6.91 -13.18
N CYS A 33 -5.75 5.86 -12.54
CA CYS A 33 -6.00 4.48 -12.93
C CYS A 33 -7.45 4.08 -12.63
N LYS A 34 -8.19 3.58 -13.64
CA LYS A 34 -9.56 3.07 -13.45
C LYS A 34 -9.64 1.73 -12.71
N TYR A 35 -8.52 1.02 -12.63
CA TYR A 35 -8.40 -0.30 -12.04
C TYR A 35 -7.72 -0.26 -10.65
N CYS A 36 -7.55 0.94 -10.07
CA CYS A 36 -6.96 1.06 -8.74
C CYS A 36 -7.93 0.49 -7.71
N ASP A 37 -7.45 -0.47 -6.93
CA ASP A 37 -8.18 -1.13 -5.85
C ASP A 37 -8.17 -0.31 -4.54
N THR A 38 -7.30 0.70 -4.46
CA THR A 38 -7.13 1.55 -3.28
C THR A 38 -7.75 2.93 -3.53
N GLU A 39 -8.81 3.28 -2.78
CA GLU A 39 -9.55 4.55 -2.95
C GLU A 39 -8.75 5.80 -2.52
N TYR A 40 -7.72 5.63 -1.69
CA TYR A 40 -6.96 6.73 -1.07
C TYR A 40 -5.62 7.03 -1.77
N ALA A 41 -5.34 6.30 -2.86
CA ALA A 41 -4.19 6.54 -3.72
C ALA A 41 -4.46 7.79 -4.56
#